data_AF-A0A8J4XWH5-F1
#
_entry.id   AF-A0A8J4XWH5-F1
#
_cell.length_a   1.000
_cell.length_b   1.000
_cell.length_c   1.000
_cell.angle_alpha   90.00
_cell.angle_beta   90.00
_cell.angle_gamma   90.00
#
_symmetry.space_group_name_H-M   'P 1'
#
loop_
_entity.id
_entity.type
_entity.pdbx_description
1 polymer ?
#
loop_
_entity_poly.entity_id
_entity_poly.type
_entity_poly.pdbx_seq_one_letter_code
_entity_poly.pdbx_strand_id
1 'polypeptide(L)'
;MKLTMSLKNILSSTKSKRCLTAMFGQALLEKSNSSLNLVMVYGTKIKSREFEEENSHEEADTLIPHQVLASIDESKWQEICVWSPDTDVLTLLLDLVFRGHLGSHSLTSLKLLTGKGNEYRQIDVVERVQVIGRRKCQGLIGLHNFSGADWGGKFVGITKKTWVRAYLKLSDDDPAINCFWELGDIRLPSELLGTELPEQLKPLEHFVCSVYCPKGPTTLPALQWEMFRSRNLEGEMLPPTRAALMPHITHTNYIAMRDRSYVTSCPILPPIDQSGWSLEKGVYVLVRCLMLSAPRAALELTKCSCKAGCRGRCSCCKNGLPYTPLCKCYGGDCSNSTKNDGHVNDDEDDVEC
;
A
#
# COMPACT_ATOMS: atom_id res chain seq x y z
N MET A 1 15.12 -22.23 -39.51
CA MET A 1 14.32 -21.00 -39.36
C MET A 1 15.07 -20.05 -38.43
N LYS A 2 15.70 -18.98 -38.93
CA LYS A 2 16.40 -18.01 -38.06
C LYS A 2 15.35 -17.13 -37.38
N LEU A 3 15.26 -17.19 -36.05
CA LEU A 3 14.45 -16.26 -35.27
C LEU A 3 14.96 -14.83 -35.56
N THR A 4 14.12 -14.01 -36.18
CA THR A 4 14.41 -12.60 -36.52
C THR A 4 14.43 -11.68 -35.30
N MET A 5 13.98 -12.17 -34.13
CA MET A 5 14.01 -11.46 -32.86
C MET A 5 14.83 -12.23 -31.83
N SER A 6 15.65 -11.51 -31.05
CA SER A 6 16.40 -12.10 -29.95
C SER A 6 15.45 -12.56 -28.84
N LEU A 7 15.86 -13.58 -28.07
CA LEU A 7 15.10 -14.05 -26.91
C LEU A 7 14.85 -12.91 -25.90
N LYS A 8 15.82 -12.00 -25.76
CA LYS A 8 15.69 -10.79 -24.93
C LYS A 8 14.54 -9.89 -25.38
N ASN A 9 14.37 -9.68 -26.69
CA ASN A 9 13.30 -8.84 -27.23
C ASN A 9 11.92 -9.50 -27.09
N ILE A 10 11.86 -10.83 -27.17
CA ILE A 10 10.63 -11.59 -26.90
C ILE A 10 10.27 -11.48 -25.42
N LEU A 11 11.25 -11.67 -24.53
CA LEU A 11 11.04 -11.64 -23.08
C LEU A 11 11.01 -10.22 -22.50
N SER A 12 11.20 -9.15 -23.26
CA SER A 12 11.00 -7.78 -22.79
C SER A 12 9.55 -7.30 -22.95
N SER A 13 8.79 -7.89 -23.88
CA SER A 13 7.40 -7.52 -24.15
C SER A 13 6.43 -8.18 -23.15
N THR A 14 5.64 -7.38 -22.45
CA THR A 14 4.57 -7.87 -21.54
C THR A 14 3.58 -8.76 -22.28
N LYS A 15 3.21 -8.39 -23.51
CA LYS A 15 2.31 -9.20 -24.35
C LYS A 15 2.90 -10.57 -24.63
N SER A 16 4.17 -10.62 -25.05
CA SER A 16 4.86 -11.87 -25.36
C SER A 16 5.04 -12.75 -24.12
N LYS A 17 5.37 -12.17 -22.96
CA LYS A 17 5.40 -12.90 -21.68
C LYS A 17 4.04 -13.54 -21.37
N ARG A 18 2.96 -12.76 -21.44
CA ARG A 18 1.59 -13.27 -21.19
C ARG A 18 1.22 -14.41 -22.12
N CYS A 19 1.49 -14.28 -23.42
CA CYS A 19 1.24 -15.35 -24.39
C CYS A 19 2.06 -16.61 -24.09
N LEU A 20 3.35 -16.47 -23.77
CA LEU A 20 4.20 -17.61 -23.41
C LEU A 20 3.72 -18.31 -22.14
N THR A 21 3.35 -17.56 -21.09
CA THR A 21 2.79 -18.14 -19.86
C THR A 21 1.52 -18.94 -20.14
N ALA A 22 0.60 -18.39 -20.94
CA ALA A 22 -0.63 -19.09 -21.32
C ALA A 22 -0.34 -20.35 -22.15
N MET A 23 0.55 -20.27 -23.14
CA MET A 23 0.94 -21.42 -23.97
C MET A 23 1.60 -22.53 -23.15
N PHE A 24 2.55 -22.19 -22.28
CA PHE A 24 3.22 -23.17 -21.44
C PHE A 24 2.28 -23.77 -20.40
N GLY A 25 1.39 -22.97 -19.80
CA GLY A 25 0.38 -23.46 -18.87
C GLY A 25 -0.57 -24.45 -19.53
N GLN A 26 -1.07 -24.13 -20.72
CA GLN A 26 -1.95 -25.01 -21.50
C GLN A 26 -1.24 -26.33 -21.88
N ALA A 27 0.00 -26.25 -22.40
CA ALA A 27 0.77 -27.43 -22.75
C ALA A 27 1.07 -28.32 -21.53
N LEU A 28 1.27 -27.72 -20.34
CA LEU A 28 1.49 -28.46 -19.11
C LEU A 28 0.22 -29.21 -18.68
N LEU A 29 -0.96 -28.58 -18.77
CA LEU A 29 -2.25 -29.22 -18.49
C LEU A 29 -2.54 -30.39 -19.44
N GLU A 30 -2.22 -30.24 -20.72
CA GLU A 30 -2.40 -31.30 -21.73
C GLU A 30 -1.46 -32.49 -21.49
N LYS A 31 -0.23 -32.24 -21.05
CA LYS A 31 0.79 -33.28 -20.84
C LYS A 31 0.81 -33.89 -19.45
N SER A 32 0.14 -33.29 -18.46
CA SER A 32 0.12 -33.86 -17.11
C SER A 32 -0.53 -35.26 -17.11
N ASN A 33 -0.30 -36.05 -16.07
CA ASN A 33 -1.01 -37.32 -15.91
C ASN A 33 -2.27 -37.10 -15.06
N SER A 34 -3.23 -38.03 -15.12
CA SER A 34 -4.46 -37.95 -14.31
C SER A 34 -4.22 -38.15 -12.81
N SER A 35 -3.01 -38.55 -12.39
CA SER A 35 -2.66 -38.69 -10.98
C SER A 35 -2.36 -37.37 -10.27
N LEU A 36 -2.19 -36.27 -11.01
CA LEU A 36 -1.98 -34.94 -10.45
C LEU A 36 -3.18 -34.05 -10.79
N ASN A 37 -3.85 -33.52 -9.77
CA ASN A 37 -4.75 -32.39 -9.97
C ASN A 37 -3.89 -31.15 -10.19
N LEU A 38 -3.88 -30.64 -11.43
CA LEU A 38 -3.10 -29.47 -11.82
C LEU A 38 -4.05 -28.32 -12.12
N VAL A 39 -3.88 -27.23 -11.38
CA VAL A 39 -4.55 -25.95 -11.61
C VAL A 39 -3.49 -24.93 -12.01
N MET A 40 -3.71 -24.27 -13.13
CA MET A 40 -2.86 -23.22 -13.68
C MET A 40 -3.58 -21.89 -13.59
N VAL A 41 -2.88 -20.85 -13.16
CA VAL A 41 -3.43 -19.50 -13.11
C VAL A 41 -2.59 -18.56 -13.96
N TYR A 42 -3.22 -17.82 -14.87
CA TYR A 42 -2.54 -16.88 -15.75
C TYR A 42 -3.48 -15.76 -16.20
N GLY A 43 -3.04 -14.50 -16.05
CA GLY A 43 -3.90 -13.36 -16.31
C GLY A 43 -5.18 -13.46 -15.48
N THR A 44 -6.34 -13.34 -16.14
CA THR A 44 -7.65 -13.46 -15.48
C THR A 44 -8.16 -14.89 -15.41
N LYS A 45 -7.39 -15.90 -15.81
CA LYS A 45 -7.87 -17.28 -15.93
C LYS A 45 -7.30 -18.17 -14.83
N ILE A 46 -8.18 -18.94 -14.19
CA ILE A 46 -7.85 -20.13 -13.39
C ILE A 46 -8.32 -21.34 -14.20
N LYS A 47 -7.43 -22.28 -14.48
CA LYS A 47 -7.72 -23.38 -15.39
C LYS A 47 -7.18 -24.70 -14.89
N SER A 48 -8.03 -25.72 -14.91
CA SER A 48 -7.65 -27.11 -14.69
C SER A 48 -8.00 -27.94 -15.93
N ARG A 49 -7.99 -29.26 -15.79
CA ARG A 49 -8.51 -30.19 -16.82
C ARG A 49 -10.03 -30.22 -16.87
N GLU A 50 -10.67 -29.94 -15.76
CA GLU A 50 -12.10 -30.15 -15.56
C GLU A 50 -12.89 -28.84 -15.60
N PHE A 51 -12.24 -27.71 -15.35
CA PHE A 51 -12.88 -26.41 -15.31
C PHE A 51 -11.98 -25.27 -15.82
N GLU A 52 -12.63 -24.16 -16.17
CA GLU A 52 -12.00 -22.88 -16.46
C GLU A 52 -12.85 -21.78 -15.81
N GLU A 53 -12.23 -20.95 -15.00
CA GLU A 53 -12.85 -19.88 -14.22
C GLU A 53 -12.11 -18.55 -14.45
N GLU A 54 -12.80 -17.45 -14.17
CA GLU A 54 -12.20 -16.11 -14.18
C GLU A 54 -11.80 -15.68 -12.77
N ASN A 55 -10.81 -14.80 -12.70
CA ASN A 55 -10.41 -14.10 -11.50
C ASN A 55 -10.09 -12.64 -11.83
N SER A 56 -10.26 -11.75 -10.86
CA SER A 56 -9.95 -10.32 -11.00
C SER A 56 -8.91 -9.83 -9.99
N HIS A 57 -8.09 -10.74 -9.45
CA HIS A 57 -6.95 -10.36 -8.62
C HIS A 57 -5.94 -9.57 -9.43
N GLU A 58 -5.52 -8.42 -8.90
CA GLU A 58 -4.49 -7.59 -9.53
C GLU A 58 -3.10 -8.21 -9.42
N GLU A 59 -2.81 -8.83 -8.26
CA GLU A 59 -1.50 -9.38 -7.91
C GLU A 59 -1.54 -10.87 -7.59
N ALA A 60 -0.47 -11.57 -7.96
CA ALA A 60 -0.30 -12.99 -7.65
C ALA A 60 -0.29 -13.27 -6.14
N ASP A 61 0.16 -12.31 -5.33
CA ASP A 61 0.29 -12.49 -3.89
C ASP A 61 -1.06 -12.72 -3.21
N THR A 62 -2.13 -12.11 -3.72
CA THR A 62 -3.51 -12.35 -3.24
C THR A 62 -4.13 -13.61 -3.84
N LEU A 63 -3.67 -14.03 -5.02
CA LEU A 63 -4.19 -15.19 -5.73
C LEU A 63 -3.64 -16.50 -5.16
N ILE A 64 -2.41 -16.50 -4.65
CA ILE A 64 -1.80 -17.66 -3.97
C ILE A 64 -2.63 -18.13 -2.76
N PRO A 65 -2.94 -17.29 -1.75
CA PRO A 65 -3.78 -17.68 -0.62
C PRO A 65 -5.21 -18.04 -1.06
N HIS A 66 -5.73 -17.44 -2.13
CA HIS A 66 -7.00 -17.87 -2.73
C HIS A 66 -6.96 -19.33 -3.20
N GLN A 67 -5.90 -19.73 -3.91
CA GLN A 67 -5.73 -21.12 -4.34
C GLN A 67 -5.44 -22.08 -3.17
N VAL A 68 -4.81 -21.60 -2.10
CA VAL A 68 -4.67 -22.36 -0.85
C VAL A 68 -6.04 -22.65 -0.25
N LEU A 69 -6.95 -21.65 -0.18
CA LEU A 69 -8.32 -21.85 0.29
C LEU A 69 -9.08 -22.86 -0.57
N ALA A 70 -9.06 -22.70 -1.90
CA ALA A 70 -9.71 -23.63 -2.81
C ALA A 70 -9.20 -25.07 -2.62
N SER A 71 -7.90 -25.23 -2.37
CA SER A 71 -7.30 -26.53 -2.08
C SER A 71 -7.81 -27.10 -0.75
N ILE A 72 -7.98 -26.28 0.29
CA ILE A 72 -8.47 -26.71 1.61
C ILE A 72 -9.92 -27.18 1.54
N ASP A 73 -10.78 -26.47 0.81
CA ASP A 73 -12.21 -26.80 0.69
C ASP A 73 -12.44 -28.20 0.07
N GLU A 74 -11.54 -28.66 -0.79
CA GLU A 74 -11.58 -30.03 -1.34
C GLU A 74 -11.38 -31.12 -0.27
N SER A 75 -10.98 -30.78 0.97
CA SER A 75 -10.87 -31.65 2.15
C SER A 75 -9.97 -32.90 2.00
N LYS A 76 -9.01 -32.87 1.07
CA LYS A 76 -8.17 -34.03 0.72
C LYS A 76 -6.73 -33.96 1.22
N TRP A 77 -6.32 -32.86 1.85
CA TRP A 77 -4.91 -32.55 2.03
C TRP A 77 -4.49 -32.47 3.50
N GLN A 78 -3.38 -33.13 3.83
CA GLN A 78 -2.77 -33.08 5.18
C GLN A 78 -1.71 -31.98 5.30
N GLU A 79 -1.10 -31.59 4.18
CA GLU A 79 -0.04 -30.59 4.07
C GLU A 79 -0.22 -29.78 2.78
N ILE A 80 -0.01 -28.47 2.87
CA ILE A 80 0.08 -27.56 1.71
C ILE A 80 1.43 -26.85 1.74
N CYS A 81 2.14 -26.88 0.62
CA CYS A 81 3.43 -26.20 0.43
C CYS A 81 3.27 -25.10 -0.62
N VAL A 82 3.42 -23.84 -0.18
CA VAL A 82 3.41 -22.66 -1.03
C VAL A 82 4.84 -22.30 -1.40
N TRP A 83 5.15 -22.28 -2.69
CA TRP A 83 6.43 -21.77 -3.18
C TRP A 83 6.28 -20.32 -3.61
N SER A 84 6.95 -19.40 -2.94
CA SER A 84 7.04 -18.01 -3.39
C SER A 84 8.40 -17.40 -3.06
N PRO A 85 9.09 -16.76 -4.02
CA PRO A 85 10.25 -15.93 -3.70
C PRO A 85 9.83 -14.66 -2.95
N ASP A 86 8.58 -14.23 -3.09
CA ASP A 86 8.05 -13.05 -2.43
C ASP A 86 7.68 -13.36 -0.97
N THR A 87 8.15 -12.52 -0.06
CA THR A 87 7.89 -12.65 1.37
C THR A 87 6.55 -12.06 1.78
N ASP A 88 5.94 -11.21 0.94
CA ASP A 88 4.71 -10.52 1.28
C ASP A 88 3.53 -11.52 1.32
N VAL A 89 3.62 -12.60 0.53
CA VAL A 89 2.76 -13.80 0.61
C VAL A 89 2.70 -14.38 2.03
N LEU A 90 3.79 -14.34 2.81
CA LEU A 90 3.80 -14.86 4.18
C LEU A 90 2.76 -14.15 5.05
N THR A 91 2.60 -12.83 4.89
CA THR A 91 1.65 -12.03 5.67
C THR A 91 0.22 -12.49 5.43
N LEU A 92 -0.11 -12.79 4.17
CA LEU A 92 -1.44 -13.26 3.76
C LEU A 92 -1.71 -14.70 4.23
N LEU A 93 -0.70 -15.58 4.15
CA LEU A 93 -0.82 -16.94 4.69
C LEU A 93 -1.00 -16.93 6.22
N LEU A 94 -0.33 -16.03 6.95
CA LEU A 94 -0.53 -15.88 8.39
C LEU A 94 -1.96 -15.44 8.73
N ASP A 95 -2.53 -14.48 7.98
CA ASP A 95 -3.92 -14.04 8.14
C ASP A 95 -4.91 -15.18 7.83
N LEU A 96 -4.68 -15.93 6.75
CA LEU A 96 -5.50 -17.09 6.36
C LEU A 96 -5.57 -18.13 7.49
N VAL A 97 -4.41 -18.49 8.06
CA VAL A 97 -4.32 -19.43 9.18
C VAL A 97 -5.04 -18.88 10.41
N PHE A 98 -4.76 -17.62 10.76
CA PHE A 98 -5.33 -16.96 11.94
C PHE A 98 -6.87 -16.89 11.90
N ARG A 99 -7.45 -16.57 10.74
CA ARG A 99 -8.92 -16.46 10.56
C ARG A 99 -9.66 -17.78 10.74
N GLY A 100 -8.93 -18.88 10.92
CA GLY A 100 -9.54 -20.17 11.15
C GLY A 100 -10.14 -20.77 9.88
N HIS A 101 -9.70 -20.30 8.70
CA HIS A 101 -9.98 -21.00 7.44
C HIS A 101 -9.35 -22.41 7.40
N LEU A 102 -8.51 -22.75 8.39
CA LEU A 102 -8.03 -24.11 8.64
C LEU A 102 -8.92 -24.94 9.60
N GLY A 103 -9.91 -24.32 10.25
CA GLY A 103 -10.55 -24.83 11.47
C GLY A 103 -11.67 -25.87 11.29
N SER A 104 -11.99 -26.28 10.06
CA SER A 104 -13.03 -27.29 9.79
C SER A 104 -12.47 -28.64 9.31
N HIS A 105 -11.23 -28.67 8.80
CA HIS A 105 -10.73 -29.83 8.06
C HIS A 105 -9.29 -30.23 8.46
N SER A 106 -8.92 -31.46 8.11
CA SER A 106 -7.70 -32.21 8.46
C SER A 106 -6.35 -31.57 8.06
N LEU A 107 -6.27 -30.26 7.79
CA LEU A 107 -5.02 -29.61 7.43
C LEU A 107 -4.16 -29.40 8.67
N THR A 108 -3.09 -30.18 8.76
CA THR A 108 -2.15 -30.12 9.88
C THR A 108 -0.95 -29.23 9.62
N SER A 109 -0.67 -28.89 8.35
CA SER A 109 0.53 -28.13 7.99
C SER A 109 0.33 -27.23 6.77
N LEU A 110 0.76 -25.98 6.90
CA LEU A 110 0.89 -25.01 5.80
C LEU A 110 2.31 -24.43 5.85
N LYS A 111 3.07 -24.58 4.77
CA LYS A 111 4.47 -24.18 4.70
C LYS A 111 4.70 -23.19 3.56
N LEU A 112 5.46 -22.12 3.83
CA LEU A 112 6.02 -21.24 2.81
C LEU A 112 7.47 -21.64 2.52
N LEU A 113 7.75 -21.94 1.26
CA LEU A 113 9.06 -22.31 0.73
C LEU A 113 9.60 -21.14 -0.08
N THR A 114 10.72 -20.57 0.35
CA THR A 114 11.30 -19.35 -0.23
C THR A 114 12.83 -19.38 -0.18
N GLY A 115 13.49 -18.47 -0.90
CA GLY A 115 14.95 -18.46 -1.07
C GLY A 115 15.45 -19.47 -2.12
N LYS A 116 16.76 -19.45 -2.40
CA LYS A 116 17.41 -20.36 -3.35
C LYS A 116 18.75 -20.83 -2.81
N GLY A 117 19.17 -22.05 -3.18
CA GLY A 117 20.45 -22.62 -2.77
C GLY A 117 20.62 -22.62 -1.25
N ASN A 118 21.71 -22.04 -0.75
CA ASN A 118 22.01 -21.96 0.68
C ASN A 118 21.08 -21.03 1.47
N GLU A 119 20.28 -20.19 0.80
CA GLU A 119 19.29 -19.31 1.43
C GLU A 119 17.88 -19.91 1.42
N TYR A 120 17.73 -21.14 0.91
CA TYR A 120 16.47 -21.86 0.96
C TYR A 120 16.00 -22.01 2.41
N ARG A 121 14.73 -21.67 2.64
CA ARG A 121 14.09 -21.75 3.94
C ARG A 121 12.65 -22.20 3.79
N GLN A 122 12.25 -23.03 4.74
CA GLN A 122 10.88 -23.49 4.93
C GLN A 122 10.34 -22.84 6.20
N ILE A 123 9.21 -22.15 6.07
CA ILE A 123 8.55 -21.46 7.17
C ILE A 123 7.22 -22.16 7.41
N ASP A 124 7.07 -22.80 8.58
CA ASP A 124 5.79 -23.33 9.01
C ASP A 124 4.87 -22.19 9.43
N VAL A 125 3.82 -21.94 8.67
CA VAL A 125 2.91 -20.81 8.89
C VAL A 125 2.05 -21.03 10.12
N VAL A 126 1.66 -22.28 10.39
CA VAL A 126 0.82 -22.66 11.53
C VAL A 126 1.59 -22.44 12.84
N GLU A 127 2.82 -22.92 12.91
CA GLU A 127 3.72 -22.69 14.04
C GLU A 127 3.91 -21.18 14.29
N ARG A 128 4.10 -20.39 13.23
CA ARG A 128 4.30 -18.94 13.34
C ARG A 128 3.07 -18.23 13.92
N VAL A 129 1.86 -18.61 13.51
CA VAL A 129 0.64 -18.05 14.11
C VAL A 129 0.54 -18.40 15.60
N GLN A 130 0.91 -19.62 15.99
CA GLN A 130 0.93 -20.03 17.40
C GLN A 130 1.93 -19.21 18.23
N VAL A 131 3.12 -18.95 17.69
CA VAL A 131 4.19 -18.17 18.37
C VAL A 131 3.85 -16.68 18.43
N ILE A 132 3.32 -16.09 17.36
CA ILE A 132 2.97 -14.66 17.31
C ILE A 132 1.74 -14.38 18.17
N GLY A 133 0.82 -15.35 18.25
CA GLY A 133 -0.42 -15.24 18.99
C GLY A 133 -1.56 -14.66 18.16
N ARG A 134 -2.77 -15.12 18.47
CA ARG A 134 -4.00 -14.81 17.73
C ARG A 134 -4.26 -13.31 17.63
N ARG A 135 -4.11 -12.58 18.74
CA ARG A 135 -4.37 -11.13 18.81
C ARG A 135 -3.43 -10.34 17.89
N LYS A 136 -2.15 -10.66 17.82
CA LYS A 136 -1.20 -9.94 16.96
C LYS A 136 -1.31 -10.33 15.50
N CYS A 137 -1.63 -11.58 15.19
CA CYS A 137 -1.80 -12.01 13.79
C CYS A 137 -2.89 -11.21 13.07
N GLN A 138 -3.97 -10.88 13.77
CA GLN A 138 -5.12 -10.18 13.19
C GLN A 138 -4.77 -8.79 12.61
N GLY A 139 -3.74 -8.12 13.14
CA GLY A 139 -3.30 -6.80 12.66
C GLY A 139 -2.12 -6.84 11.68
N LEU A 140 -1.59 -8.01 11.30
CA LEU A 140 -0.36 -8.07 10.51
C LEU A 140 -0.51 -7.52 9.09
N ILE A 141 -1.64 -7.75 8.40
CA ILE A 141 -1.90 -7.15 7.08
C ILE A 141 -1.92 -5.62 7.18
N GLY A 142 -2.63 -5.08 8.18
CA GLY A 142 -2.69 -3.64 8.41
C GLY A 142 -1.31 -3.07 8.71
N LEU A 143 -0.54 -3.71 9.60
CA LEU A 143 0.83 -3.30 9.92
C LEU A 143 1.76 -3.36 8.71
N HIS A 144 1.69 -4.44 7.92
CA HIS A 144 2.51 -4.65 6.74
C HIS A 144 2.35 -3.47 5.76
N ASN A 145 1.10 -3.19 5.38
CA ASN A 145 0.76 -2.10 4.48
C ASN A 145 1.06 -0.73 5.08
N PHE A 146 0.78 -0.56 6.38
CA PHE A 146 1.04 0.69 7.08
C PHE A 146 2.53 1.01 7.16
N SER A 147 3.38 0.03 7.44
CA SER A 147 4.82 0.24 7.63
C SER A 147 5.58 0.55 6.32
N GLY A 148 4.91 0.39 5.17
CA GLY A 148 5.43 0.57 3.83
C GLY A 148 5.54 -0.76 3.08
N ALA A 149 4.55 -1.05 2.25
CA ALA A 149 4.55 -2.09 1.22
C ALA A 149 4.74 -1.46 -0.18
N ASP A 150 4.63 -2.24 -1.26
CA ASP A 150 4.89 -1.79 -2.63
C ASP A 150 4.04 -0.60 -3.09
N TRP A 151 2.84 -0.46 -2.50
CA TRP A 151 1.90 0.60 -2.82
C TRP A 151 2.03 1.82 -1.88
N GLY A 152 2.68 1.65 -0.72
CA GLY A 152 2.65 2.63 0.38
C GLY A 152 3.84 3.59 0.43
N GLY A 153 3.63 4.72 1.11
CA GLY A 153 4.72 5.60 1.53
C GLY A 153 5.61 4.96 2.60
N LYS A 154 6.88 5.37 2.67
CA LYS A 154 7.80 4.95 3.72
C LYS A 154 7.92 6.03 4.79
N PHE A 155 7.91 5.61 6.05
CA PHE A 155 8.29 6.44 7.19
C PHE A 155 9.81 6.64 7.22
N VAL A 156 10.27 7.88 7.09
CA VAL A 156 11.69 8.22 7.02
C VAL A 156 12.40 7.80 8.31
N GLY A 157 13.59 7.22 8.17
CA GLY A 157 14.41 6.77 9.31
C GLY A 157 13.92 5.49 9.99
N ILE A 158 12.76 4.93 9.63
CA ILE A 158 12.21 3.71 10.23
C ILE A 158 12.32 2.53 9.25
N THR A 159 12.71 1.37 9.76
CA THR A 159 12.81 0.11 9.00
C THR A 159 11.65 -0.83 9.31
N LYS A 160 11.27 -1.71 8.36
CA LYS A 160 10.27 -2.78 8.60
C LYS A 160 10.57 -3.58 9.88
N LYS A 161 11.86 -3.89 10.13
CA LYS A 161 12.31 -4.57 11.36
C LYS A 161 11.96 -3.80 12.63
N THR A 162 12.02 -2.47 12.59
CA THR A 162 11.70 -1.62 13.74
C THR A 162 10.20 -1.62 14.01
N TRP A 163 9.38 -1.48 12.96
CA TRP A 163 7.92 -1.60 13.03
C TRP A 163 7.47 -2.93 13.63
N VAL A 164 7.95 -4.05 13.06
CA VAL A 164 7.60 -5.40 13.53
C VAL A 164 8.05 -5.61 14.97
N ARG A 165 9.24 -5.15 15.35
CA ARG A 165 9.72 -5.27 16.74
C ARG A 165 8.87 -4.45 17.71
N ALA A 166 8.46 -3.24 17.34
CA ALA A 166 7.58 -2.41 18.17
C ALA A 166 6.21 -3.07 18.34
N TYR A 167 5.63 -3.55 17.23
CA TYR A 167 4.34 -4.23 17.23
C TYR A 167 4.33 -5.51 18.08
N LEU A 168 5.33 -6.37 17.92
CA LEU A 168 5.40 -7.63 18.68
C LEU A 168 5.62 -7.42 20.19
N LYS A 169 6.09 -6.24 20.60
CA LYS A 169 6.25 -5.86 22.02
C LYS A 169 4.98 -5.32 22.66
N LEU A 170 3.95 -5.00 21.89
CA LEU A 170 2.67 -4.56 22.43
C LEU A 170 2.07 -5.67 23.31
N SER A 171 1.32 -5.26 24.34
CA SER A 171 0.47 -6.19 25.06
C SER A 171 -0.72 -6.58 24.17
N ASP A 172 -1.31 -7.76 24.41
CA ASP A 172 -2.36 -8.30 23.54
C ASP A 172 -3.66 -7.49 23.59
N ASP A 173 -3.83 -6.63 24.59
CA ASP A 173 -4.93 -5.69 24.80
C ASP A 173 -4.64 -4.26 24.28
N ASP A 174 -3.46 -4.03 23.70
CA ASP A 174 -3.10 -2.71 23.19
C ASP A 174 -4.04 -2.29 22.05
N PRO A 175 -4.67 -1.09 22.12
CA PRO A 175 -5.66 -0.65 21.15
C PRO A 175 -5.09 -0.50 19.73
N ALA A 176 -3.78 -0.29 19.56
CA ALA A 176 -3.18 -0.23 18.23
C ALA A 176 -3.32 -1.55 17.47
N ILE A 177 -3.30 -2.70 18.16
CA ILE A 177 -3.52 -4.01 17.54
C ILE A 177 -4.89 -4.05 16.88
N ASN A 178 -5.94 -3.56 17.55
CA ASN A 178 -7.28 -3.51 16.99
C ASN A 178 -7.37 -2.49 15.85
N CYS A 179 -6.74 -1.32 15.95
CA CYS A 179 -6.74 -0.39 14.81
C CYS A 179 -6.08 -0.99 13.57
N PHE A 180 -4.94 -1.69 13.72
CA PHE A 180 -4.31 -2.39 12.59
C PHE A 180 -5.17 -3.52 12.02
N TRP A 181 -5.93 -4.18 12.88
CA TRP A 181 -6.90 -5.18 12.45
C TRP A 181 -8.04 -4.56 11.67
N GLU A 182 -8.55 -3.41 12.07
CA GLU A 182 -9.69 -2.79 11.40
C GLU A 182 -9.29 -2.19 10.05
N LEU A 183 -8.01 -1.85 9.81
CA LEU A 183 -7.55 -1.38 8.49
C LEU A 183 -7.90 -2.39 7.40
N GLY A 184 -8.69 -1.94 6.42
CA GLY A 184 -9.36 -2.78 5.43
C GLY A 184 -10.89 -2.68 5.50
N ASP A 185 -11.40 -2.39 6.69
CA ASP A 185 -12.83 -2.39 7.00
C ASP A 185 -13.31 -1.05 7.60
N ILE A 186 -12.37 -0.14 7.92
CA ILE A 186 -12.70 1.17 8.51
C ILE A 186 -13.31 2.09 7.46
N ARG A 187 -14.40 2.76 7.84
CA ARG A 187 -14.91 3.95 7.15
C ARG A 187 -14.18 5.17 7.69
N LEU A 188 -13.36 5.78 6.85
CA LEU A 188 -12.57 6.96 7.20
C LEU A 188 -13.26 8.22 6.68
N PRO A 189 -13.22 9.33 7.43
CA PRO A 189 -13.59 10.62 6.88
C PRO A 189 -12.61 11.04 5.77
N SER A 190 -13.11 11.79 4.79
CA SER A 190 -12.31 12.32 3.69
C SER A 190 -11.34 13.43 4.12
N GLU A 191 -11.58 14.05 5.28
CA GLU A 191 -10.86 15.23 5.77
C GLU A 191 -10.54 15.14 7.27
N LEU A 192 -9.61 15.97 7.73
CA LEU A 192 -9.34 16.15 9.15
C LEU A 192 -10.40 17.05 9.78
N LEU A 193 -10.76 16.77 11.04
CA LEU A 193 -11.55 17.69 11.84
C LEU A 193 -10.61 18.78 12.39
N GLY A 194 -10.39 19.83 11.60
CA GLY A 194 -9.36 20.83 11.88
C GLY A 194 -7.96 20.24 11.76
N THR A 195 -7.21 20.18 12.87
CA THR A 195 -5.85 19.61 12.92
C THR A 195 -5.75 18.27 13.67
N GLU A 196 -6.88 17.71 14.06
CA GLU A 196 -6.96 16.47 14.85
C GLU A 196 -7.28 15.25 13.98
N LEU A 197 -6.67 14.12 14.34
CA LEU A 197 -7.07 12.82 13.79
C LEU A 197 -8.39 12.36 14.46
N PRO A 198 -9.24 11.60 13.74
CA PRO A 198 -10.38 10.92 14.33
C PRO A 198 -9.98 10.10 15.56
N GLU A 199 -10.83 10.08 16.60
CA GLU A 199 -10.56 9.39 17.88
C GLU A 199 -10.14 7.93 17.69
N GLN A 200 -10.82 7.22 16.77
CA GLN A 200 -10.53 5.82 16.43
C GLN A 200 -9.13 5.59 15.85
N LEU A 201 -8.43 6.64 15.38
CA LEU A 201 -7.10 6.55 14.80
C LEU A 201 -5.99 7.02 15.75
N LYS A 202 -6.33 7.59 16.90
CA LYS A 202 -5.34 8.02 17.90
C LYS A 202 -4.42 6.89 18.39
N PRO A 203 -4.87 5.63 18.53
CA PRO A 203 -3.96 4.53 18.86
C PRO A 203 -2.87 4.31 17.79
N LEU A 204 -3.18 4.51 16.50
CA LEU A 204 -2.17 4.46 15.44
C LEU A 204 -1.19 5.62 15.53
N GLU A 205 -1.67 6.85 15.80
CA GLU A 205 -0.79 8.00 16.08
C GLU A 205 0.16 7.72 17.25
N HIS A 206 -0.37 7.21 18.36
CA HIS A 206 0.42 6.85 19.52
C HIS A 206 1.48 5.78 19.19
N PHE A 207 1.08 4.75 18.44
CA PHE A 207 1.99 3.70 18.00
C PHE A 207 3.11 4.24 17.11
N VAL A 208 2.79 5.09 16.11
CA VAL A 208 3.79 5.79 15.28
C VAL A 208 4.77 6.55 16.16
N CYS A 209 4.26 7.32 17.14
CA CYS A 209 5.12 8.08 18.03
C CYS A 209 6.07 7.18 18.82
N SER A 210 5.57 6.08 19.36
CA SER A 210 6.38 5.10 20.09
C SER A 210 7.48 4.45 19.23
N VAL A 211 7.26 4.31 17.92
CA VAL A 211 8.22 3.72 17.00
C VAL A 211 9.38 4.69 16.72
N TYR A 212 9.10 5.98 16.62
CA TYR A 212 10.12 7.04 16.48
C TYR A 212 10.84 7.33 17.80
N CYS A 213 10.10 7.40 18.90
CA CYS A 213 10.62 7.70 20.23
C CYS A 213 9.84 6.94 21.32
N PRO A 214 10.28 5.74 21.74
CA PRO A 214 9.56 4.91 22.70
C PRO A 214 9.31 5.53 24.08
N LYS A 215 10.09 6.55 24.45
CA LYS A 215 9.98 7.28 25.72
C LYS A 215 9.58 8.75 25.52
N GLY A 216 9.10 9.08 24.33
CA GLY A 216 8.77 10.44 23.93
C GLY A 216 7.28 10.76 24.06
N PRO A 217 6.85 11.87 23.46
CA PRO A 217 5.46 12.29 23.42
C PRO A 217 4.61 11.30 22.62
N THR A 218 3.32 11.26 22.93
CA THR A 218 2.37 10.31 22.35
C THR A 218 1.55 10.89 21.20
N THR A 219 1.75 12.15 20.84
CA THR A 219 1.10 12.82 19.71
C THR A 219 2.14 13.34 18.72
N LEU A 220 1.80 13.32 17.42
CA LEU A 220 2.72 13.73 16.36
C LEU A 220 3.17 15.19 16.49
N PRO A 221 2.31 16.18 16.80
CA PRO A 221 2.76 17.56 16.96
C PRO A 221 3.77 17.72 18.10
N ALA A 222 3.51 17.08 19.25
CA ALA A 222 4.41 17.15 20.40
C ALA A 222 5.73 16.43 20.11
N LEU A 223 5.68 15.26 19.47
CA LEU A 223 6.87 14.50 19.10
C LEU A 223 7.73 15.24 18.06
N GLN A 224 7.11 15.83 17.04
CA GLN A 224 7.84 16.64 16.05
C GLN A 224 8.55 17.81 16.71
N TRP A 225 7.86 18.52 17.62
CA TRP A 225 8.47 19.62 18.37
C TRP A 225 9.64 19.14 19.25
N GLU A 226 9.48 18.02 19.94
CA GLU A 226 10.57 17.44 20.74
C GLU A 226 11.77 17.06 19.88
N MET A 227 11.55 16.39 18.75
CA MET A 227 12.61 15.94 17.86
C MET A 227 13.31 17.12 17.17
N PHE A 228 12.57 18.16 16.77
CA PHE A 228 13.14 19.40 16.28
C PHE A 228 14.04 20.05 17.34
N ARG A 229 13.52 20.28 18.56
CA ARG A 229 14.23 21.04 19.59
C ARG A 229 15.40 20.28 20.23
N SER A 230 15.28 18.96 20.40
CA SER A 230 16.27 18.15 21.13
C SER A 230 17.29 17.47 20.22
N ARG A 231 16.96 17.24 18.94
CA ARG A 231 17.80 16.50 17.98
C ARG A 231 18.14 17.30 16.73
N ASN A 232 17.65 18.54 16.60
CA ASN A 232 17.83 19.40 15.41
C ASN A 232 17.44 18.69 14.10
N LEU A 233 16.38 17.87 14.14
CA LEU A 233 15.83 17.24 12.94
C LEU A 233 14.90 18.21 12.22
N GLU A 234 14.95 18.22 10.89
CA GLU A 234 14.17 19.13 10.05
C GLU A 234 13.55 18.40 8.87
N GLY A 235 12.47 18.98 8.32
CA GLY A 235 11.83 18.51 7.10
C GLY A 235 11.40 17.05 7.18
N GLU A 236 11.79 16.26 6.19
CA GLU A 236 11.43 14.84 6.05
C GLU A 236 12.04 13.93 7.13
N MET A 237 13.03 14.40 7.89
CA MET A 237 13.64 13.64 8.99
C MET A 237 12.76 13.64 10.26
N LEU A 238 11.72 14.47 10.29
CA LEU A 238 10.72 14.47 11.36
C LEU A 238 9.64 13.39 11.10
N PRO A 239 8.98 12.91 12.15
CA PRO A 239 7.77 12.10 12.00
C PRO A 239 6.72 12.84 11.16
N PRO A 240 5.81 12.11 10.47
CA PRO A 240 4.81 12.76 9.64
C PRO A 240 3.92 13.69 10.45
N THR A 241 3.38 14.71 9.78
CA THR A 241 2.27 15.48 10.33
C THR A 241 1.00 14.65 10.32
N ARG A 242 0.00 15.01 11.13
CA ARG A 242 -1.34 14.38 11.06
C ARG A 242 -1.96 14.53 9.66
N ALA A 243 -1.69 15.65 9.00
CA ALA A 243 -2.11 15.92 7.64
C ALA A 243 -1.47 14.99 6.60
N ALA A 244 -0.28 14.44 6.87
CA ALA A 244 0.35 13.41 6.05
C ALA A 244 -0.02 11.99 6.50
N LEU A 245 -0.19 11.78 7.80
CA LEU A 245 -0.58 10.48 8.35
C LEU A 245 -2.00 10.07 7.94
N MET A 246 -2.94 11.02 7.87
CA MET A 246 -4.33 10.70 7.53
C MET A 246 -4.48 10.11 6.11
N PRO A 247 -3.97 10.73 5.02
CA PRO A 247 -3.97 10.09 3.71
C PRO A 247 -3.21 8.77 3.68
N HIS A 248 -2.12 8.64 4.44
CA HIS A 248 -1.38 7.39 4.56
C HIS A 248 -2.22 6.27 5.18
N ILE A 249 -3.02 6.58 6.21
CA ILE A 249 -3.99 5.64 6.79
C ILE A 249 -5.08 5.28 5.77
N THR A 250 -5.63 6.26 5.06
CA THR A 250 -6.65 6.03 4.02
C THR A 250 -6.15 5.10 2.93
N HIS A 251 -4.95 5.36 2.43
CA HIS A 251 -4.26 4.52 1.46
C HIS A 251 -4.03 3.10 2.00
N THR A 252 -3.51 2.99 3.22
CA THR A 252 -3.27 1.70 3.88
C THR A 252 -4.55 0.90 4.04
N ASN A 253 -5.66 1.56 4.38
CA ASN A 253 -6.97 0.94 4.54
C ASN A 253 -7.42 0.28 3.22
N TYR A 254 -7.22 0.95 2.08
CA TYR A 254 -7.55 0.39 0.77
C TYR A 254 -6.71 -0.84 0.43
N ILE A 255 -5.39 -0.75 0.59
CA ILE A 255 -4.50 -1.87 0.26
C ILE A 255 -4.75 -3.05 1.20
N ALA A 256 -5.00 -2.81 2.49
CA ALA A 256 -5.33 -3.87 3.43
C ALA A 256 -6.66 -4.59 3.07
N MET A 257 -7.66 -3.86 2.56
CA MET A 257 -8.91 -4.44 2.05
C MET A 257 -8.66 -5.31 0.82
N ARG A 258 -7.89 -4.79 -0.16
CA ARG A 258 -7.47 -5.54 -1.35
C ARG A 258 -6.73 -6.82 -0.97
N ASP A 259 -5.78 -6.71 -0.07
CA ASP A 259 -4.98 -7.83 0.39
C ASP A 259 -5.84 -8.89 1.07
N ARG A 260 -6.83 -8.49 1.88
CA ARG A 260 -7.80 -9.40 2.53
C ARG A 260 -8.83 -10.00 1.57
N SER A 261 -8.94 -9.49 0.36
CA SER A 261 -9.93 -9.96 -0.60
C SER A 261 -9.54 -11.29 -1.25
N TYR A 262 -8.43 -11.93 -0.84
CA TYR A 262 -8.01 -13.26 -1.29
C TYR A 262 -9.07 -14.36 -1.09
N VAL A 263 -10.06 -14.13 -0.24
CA VAL A 263 -11.15 -15.10 0.01
C VAL A 263 -12.10 -15.29 -1.18
N THR A 264 -12.07 -14.40 -2.18
CA THR A 264 -12.97 -14.42 -3.34
C THR A 264 -12.18 -14.26 -4.63
N SER A 265 -12.51 -15.04 -5.67
CA SER A 265 -11.81 -15.01 -6.97
C SER A 265 -11.93 -13.68 -7.74
N CYS A 266 -13.08 -13.03 -7.64
CA CYS A 266 -13.38 -11.76 -8.27
C CYS A 266 -13.75 -10.70 -7.22
N PRO A 267 -12.77 -10.17 -6.46
CA PRO A 267 -13.05 -9.19 -5.43
C PRO A 267 -13.58 -7.88 -6.02
N ILE A 268 -14.63 -7.34 -5.40
CA ILE A 268 -15.18 -6.03 -5.76
C ILE A 268 -14.56 -5.01 -4.81
N LEU A 269 -13.66 -4.18 -5.35
CA LEU A 269 -13.01 -3.10 -4.61
C LEU A 269 -13.70 -1.77 -4.93
N PRO A 270 -13.80 -0.84 -3.96
CA PRO A 270 -14.31 0.49 -4.22
C PRO A 270 -13.35 1.28 -5.14
N PRO A 271 -13.83 2.41 -5.69
CA PRO A 271 -13.00 3.30 -6.49
C PRO A 271 -11.75 3.78 -5.73
N ILE A 272 -10.61 3.77 -6.41
CA ILE A 272 -9.31 4.11 -5.82
C ILE A 272 -9.17 5.63 -5.54
N ASP A 273 -9.84 6.48 -6.32
CA ASP A 273 -9.86 7.95 -6.11
C ASP A 273 -10.56 8.37 -4.81
N GLN A 274 -11.41 7.52 -4.25
CA GLN A 274 -12.05 7.79 -2.96
C GLN A 274 -11.22 7.27 -1.78
N SER A 275 -10.02 6.75 -2.06
CA SER A 275 -9.27 5.91 -1.12
C SER A 275 -7.83 6.40 -0.89
N GLY A 276 -7.56 7.69 -1.05
CA GLY A 276 -6.24 8.29 -0.83
C GLY A 276 -5.44 8.59 -2.10
N TRP A 277 -6.07 8.48 -3.28
CA TRP A 277 -5.52 8.92 -4.56
C TRP A 277 -6.37 10.03 -5.16
N SER A 278 -5.76 10.92 -5.93
CA SER A 278 -6.40 11.91 -6.78
C SER A 278 -6.21 11.55 -8.24
N LEU A 279 -7.19 11.83 -9.10
CA LEU A 279 -7.03 11.69 -10.55
C LEU A 279 -6.49 13.00 -11.13
N GLU A 280 -5.22 13.01 -11.52
CA GLU A 280 -4.56 14.16 -12.12
C GLU A 280 -4.15 13.84 -13.56
N LYS A 281 -4.74 14.56 -14.53
CA LYS A 281 -4.45 14.39 -15.97
C LYS A 281 -4.58 12.93 -16.46
N GLY A 282 -5.58 12.20 -15.94
CA GLY A 282 -5.84 10.80 -16.30
C GLY A 282 -4.89 9.80 -15.63
N VAL A 283 -4.08 10.22 -14.65
CA VAL A 283 -3.21 9.34 -13.87
C VAL A 283 -3.56 9.48 -12.38
N TYR A 284 -3.64 8.35 -11.68
CA TYR A 284 -3.82 8.37 -10.23
C TYR A 284 -2.52 8.77 -9.54
N VAL A 285 -2.62 9.79 -8.69
CA VAL A 285 -1.51 10.32 -7.87
C VAL A 285 -1.88 10.15 -6.41
N LEU A 286 -0.92 9.73 -5.59
CA LEU A 286 -1.15 9.57 -4.15
C LEU A 286 -1.38 10.95 -3.49
N VAL A 287 -2.44 11.07 -2.69
CA VAL A 287 -2.64 12.23 -1.81
C VAL A 287 -1.64 12.12 -0.67
N ARG A 288 -0.65 13.03 -0.63
CA ARG A 288 0.47 12.95 0.33
C ARG A 288 0.25 13.74 1.61
N CYS A 289 -0.52 14.81 1.54
CA CYS A 289 -0.74 15.73 2.65
C CYS A 289 -2.03 16.50 2.42
N LEU A 290 -2.87 16.62 3.45
CA LEU A 290 -4.11 17.41 3.42
C LEU A 290 -3.89 18.91 3.69
N MET A 291 -2.65 19.30 4.01
CA MET A 291 -2.28 20.67 4.34
C MET A 291 -1.25 21.22 3.37
N LEU A 292 -1.28 22.53 3.19
CA LEU A 292 -0.26 23.28 2.45
C LEU A 292 1.12 23.07 3.07
N SER A 293 2.17 23.13 2.25
CA SER A 293 3.56 22.95 2.69
C SER A 293 4.03 24.01 3.69
N ALA A 294 3.33 25.14 3.77
CA ALA A 294 3.51 26.18 4.78
C ALA A 294 2.17 26.88 5.02
N PRO A 295 2.01 27.62 6.15
CA PRO A 295 0.83 28.45 6.37
C PRO A 295 0.55 29.36 5.17
N ARG A 296 -0.73 29.51 4.80
CA ARG A 296 -1.15 30.30 3.64
C ARG A 296 -0.54 31.71 3.64
N ALA A 297 -0.53 32.38 4.79
CA ALA A 297 0.10 33.69 4.94
C ALA A 297 1.60 33.66 4.59
N ALA A 298 2.35 32.63 4.97
CA ALA A 298 3.78 32.53 4.63
C ALA A 298 3.99 32.30 3.11
N LEU A 299 3.12 31.49 2.48
CA LEU A 299 3.15 31.27 1.04
C LEU A 299 2.82 32.57 0.29
N GLU A 300 1.79 33.31 0.70
CA GLU A 300 1.40 34.59 0.13
C GLU A 300 2.45 35.69 0.34
N LEU A 301 3.22 35.61 1.44
CA LEU A 301 4.34 36.51 1.73
C LEU A 301 5.64 36.16 0.98
N THR A 302 5.68 35.02 0.27
CA THR A 302 6.88 34.58 -0.43
C THR A 302 7.12 35.45 -1.66
N LYS A 303 8.33 36.01 -1.80
CA LYS A 303 8.72 36.86 -2.93
C LYS A 303 10.10 36.49 -3.46
N CYS A 304 10.29 36.69 -4.77
CA CYS A 304 11.64 36.72 -5.33
C CYS A 304 12.24 38.13 -5.27
N SER A 305 13.56 38.19 -5.43
CA SER A 305 14.32 39.44 -5.54
C SER A 305 14.45 39.94 -6.98
N CYS A 306 13.74 39.33 -7.94
CA CYS A 306 13.83 39.70 -9.35
C CYS A 306 13.24 41.09 -9.58
N LYS A 307 13.88 41.88 -10.45
CA LYS A 307 13.43 43.24 -10.80
C LYS A 307 12.45 43.27 -11.97
N ALA A 308 12.64 42.41 -12.97
CA ALA A 308 11.75 42.21 -14.11
C ALA A 308 11.97 40.80 -14.67
N GLY A 309 10.89 40.09 -14.98
CA GLY A 309 10.93 38.72 -15.54
C GLY A 309 11.56 37.66 -14.63
N CYS A 310 10.86 36.56 -14.40
CA CYS A 310 11.40 35.43 -13.64
C CYS A 310 12.16 34.48 -14.56
N ARG A 311 13.49 34.55 -14.61
CA ARG A 311 14.32 33.66 -15.43
C ARG A 311 15.53 33.12 -14.65
N GLY A 312 15.96 31.90 -14.96
CA GLY A 312 17.25 31.30 -14.56
C GLY A 312 17.54 31.24 -13.05
N ARG A 313 17.88 32.38 -12.44
CA ARG A 313 18.28 32.54 -11.02
C ARG A 313 17.14 32.93 -10.08
N CYS A 314 15.92 33.09 -10.59
CA CYS A 314 14.77 33.43 -9.76
C CYS A 314 14.45 32.29 -8.77
N SER A 315 14.39 32.60 -7.47
CA SER A 315 14.03 31.63 -6.43
C SER A 315 12.63 31.04 -6.61
N CYS A 316 11.65 31.85 -7.02
CA CYS A 316 10.30 31.36 -7.32
C CYS A 316 10.32 30.37 -8.49
N CYS A 317 11.03 30.67 -9.58
CA CYS A 317 11.13 29.77 -10.74
C CYS A 317 11.88 28.48 -10.38
N LYS A 318 13.02 28.59 -9.69
CA LYS A 318 13.84 27.45 -9.27
C LYS A 318 13.09 26.47 -8.38
N ASN A 319 12.25 26.99 -7.49
CA ASN A 319 11.48 26.19 -6.54
C ASN A 319 10.05 25.89 -7.03
N GLY A 320 9.69 26.28 -8.26
CA GLY A 320 8.35 26.05 -8.81
C GLY A 320 7.23 26.78 -8.05
N LEU A 321 7.54 27.85 -7.32
CA LEU A 321 6.57 28.60 -6.52
C LEU A 321 5.85 29.66 -7.37
N PRO A 322 4.52 29.82 -7.24
CA PRO A 322 3.80 30.89 -7.92
C PRO A 322 4.35 32.25 -7.47
N TYR A 323 4.38 33.23 -8.37
CA TYR A 323 4.71 34.59 -7.97
C TYR A 323 3.54 35.22 -7.22
N THR A 324 3.85 35.99 -6.19
CA THR A 324 2.87 36.73 -5.39
C THR A 324 2.92 38.22 -5.78
N PRO A 325 1.88 39.01 -5.46
CA PRO A 325 1.89 40.47 -5.63
C PRO A 325 3.06 41.19 -4.93
N LEU A 326 3.78 40.51 -4.03
CA LEU A 326 4.94 41.06 -3.33
C LEU A 326 6.26 40.92 -4.11
N CYS A 327 6.27 40.16 -5.20
CA CYS A 327 7.39 40.11 -6.12
C CYS A 327 7.53 41.46 -6.84
N LYS A 328 8.73 42.05 -6.85
CA LYS A 328 8.98 43.30 -7.61
C LYS A 328 8.78 43.13 -9.12
N CYS A 329 8.92 41.90 -9.63
CA CYS A 329 8.66 41.56 -11.01
C CYS A 329 7.20 41.16 -11.30
N TYR A 330 6.28 41.34 -10.34
CA TYR A 330 4.85 41.07 -10.53
C TYR A 330 4.28 41.99 -11.63
N GLY A 331 3.50 41.43 -12.56
CA GLY A 331 2.94 42.16 -13.70
C GLY A 331 3.87 42.36 -14.90
N GLY A 332 5.11 41.87 -14.86
CA GLY A 332 5.96 41.75 -16.06
C GLY A 332 5.83 40.40 -16.76
N ASP A 333 6.64 40.14 -17.79
CA ASP A 333 6.74 38.85 -18.51
C ASP A 333 7.35 37.71 -17.65
N CYS A 334 6.72 37.41 -16.52
CA CYS A 334 7.08 36.28 -15.67
C CYS A 334 6.18 35.09 -16.04
N SER A 335 6.79 34.02 -16.55
CA SER A 335 6.09 32.83 -17.04
C SER A 335 5.61 31.86 -15.95
N ASN A 336 5.76 32.22 -14.66
CA ASN A 336 5.41 31.36 -13.53
C ASN A 336 4.01 31.67 -12.98
N SER A 337 3.07 31.96 -13.90
CA SER A 337 1.70 32.39 -13.58
C SER A 337 0.92 31.22 -13.01
N THR A 338 0.46 31.38 -11.78
CA THR A 338 -0.60 30.61 -11.10
C THR A 338 -1.01 29.31 -11.80
N LYS A 339 -0.52 28.16 -11.30
CA LYS A 339 -1.36 26.97 -11.30
C LYS A 339 -2.43 27.24 -10.25
N ASN A 340 -3.59 27.74 -10.66
CA ASN A 340 -4.76 27.81 -9.80
C ASN A 340 -5.17 26.37 -9.50
N ASP A 341 -5.06 25.95 -8.24
CA ASP A 341 -5.86 24.84 -7.73
C ASP A 341 -7.30 25.38 -7.59
N GLY A 342 -8.19 24.87 -8.45
CA GLY A 342 -9.66 24.91 -8.30
C GLY A 342 -10.32 26.25 -7.98
N HIS A 343 -10.60 27.06 -9.01
CA HIS A 343 -11.78 27.91 -8.96
C HIS A 343 -12.93 27.08 -9.53
N VAL A 344 -13.90 26.76 -8.67
CA VAL A 344 -15.25 26.35 -9.11
C VAL A 344 -15.81 27.55 -9.86
N ASN A 345 -16.03 27.40 -11.16
CA ASN A 345 -16.93 28.28 -11.88
C ASN A 345 -18.34 27.74 -11.61
N ASP A 346 -19.08 28.48 -10.78
CA ASP A 346 -20.53 28.50 -10.87
C ASP A 346 -20.86 29.20 -12.19
N ASP A 347 -21.05 28.41 -13.25
CA ASP A 347 -21.77 28.88 -14.42
C ASP A 347 -23.17 28.26 -14.33
N GLU A 348 -24.11 29.08 -13.86
CA GLU A 348 -25.53 28.93 -14.07
C GLU A 348 -25.80 28.83 -15.57
N ASP A 349 -26.32 27.69 -16.03
CA ASP A 349 -27.00 27.60 -17.32
C ASP A 349 -28.42 27.10 -17.08
N ASP A 350 -29.35 28.05 -17.11
CA ASP A 350 -30.76 27.86 -17.39
C ASP A 350 -30.94 27.02 -18.66
N VAL A 351 -31.67 25.91 -18.56
CA VAL A 351 -32.43 25.37 -19.70
C VAL A 351 -33.82 24.96 -19.23
N GLU A 352 -34.76 25.86 -19.52
CA GLU A 352 -36.19 25.61 -19.68
C GLU A 352 -36.46 24.59 -20.80
N CYS A 353 -37.48 23.75 -20.55
CA CYS A 353 -38.20 22.82 -21.43
C CYS A 353 -37.52 21.49 -21.85
#